data_AF-A0A6A5H5N4-F1
#
_entry.id   AF-A0A6A5H5N4-F1
#
_cell.length_a   1.000
_cell.length_b   1.000
_cell.length_c   1.000
_cell.angle_alpha   90.00
_cell.angle_beta   90.00
_cell.angle_gamma   90.00
#
_symmetry.space_group_name_H-M   'P 1'
#
loop_
_entity.id
_entity.type
_entity.pdbx_description
1 polymer ?
#
loop_
_entity_poly.entity_id
_entity_poly.type
_entity_poly.pdbx_seq_one_letter_code
_entity_poly.pdbx_strand_id
1 'polypeptide(L)'
;MELKDKLLQNPNLKQLKIEAIARMKARDVKDIKTSLKKYSTNNAPYPCWVSIPYPDSDKKLEMLVEKRIIWFKGPYYVEIEVEDSSDEDDENDEEESDEDDEDESDHYEDEEDDDEDQEEDEYEMLQLNALKL
;
A
#
# COMPACT_ATOMS: atom_id res chain seq x y z
N MET A 1 -5.77 14.97 11.08
CA MET A 1 -4.74 13.92 11.17
C MET A 1 -3.41 14.62 10.93
N GLU A 2 -2.70 15.01 11.99
CA GLU A 2 -1.54 15.92 11.88
C GLU A 2 -0.31 15.29 11.21
N LEU A 3 -0.14 13.97 11.32
CA LEU A 3 1.01 13.26 10.74
C LEU A 3 1.06 13.40 9.22
N LYS A 4 -0.07 13.17 8.52
CA LYS A 4 -0.12 13.30 7.06
C LYS A 4 0.29 14.71 6.62
N ASP A 5 -0.15 15.74 7.35
CA ASP A 5 0.09 17.14 7.00
C ASP A 5 1.59 17.47 7.12
N LYS A 6 2.28 16.89 8.11
CA LYS A 6 3.75 16.96 8.23
C LYS A 6 4.48 16.22 7.10
N LEU A 7 3.98 15.06 6.68
CA LEU A 7 4.58 14.30 5.58
C LEU A 7 4.43 15.03 4.24
N LEU A 8 3.32 15.72 4.02
CA LEU A 8 3.09 16.56 2.84
C LEU A 8 4.00 17.80 2.78
N GLN A 9 4.55 18.23 3.92
CA GLN A 9 5.56 19.31 3.96
C GLN A 9 6.97 18.84 3.57
N ASN A 10 7.19 17.52 3.43
CA ASN A 10 8.47 16.96 3.07
C ASN A 10 8.47 16.47 1.61
N PRO A 11 8.99 17.26 0.65
CA PRO A 11 9.03 16.90 -0.76
C PRO A 11 10.06 15.80 -1.07
N ASN A 12 10.97 15.50 -0.15
CA ASN A 12 12.04 14.50 -0.33
C ASN A 12 11.75 13.19 0.42
N LEU A 13 10.53 13.02 0.94
CA LEU A 13 10.13 11.77 1.59
C LEU A 13 10.25 10.62 0.58
N LYS A 14 11.03 9.59 0.90
CA LYS A 14 11.05 8.34 0.11
C LYS A 14 9.98 7.39 0.63
N GLN A 15 10.13 6.98 1.89
CA GLN A 15 9.18 6.12 2.59
C GLN A 15 9.25 6.37 4.10
N LEU A 16 8.14 6.09 4.79
CA LEU A 16 8.06 6.01 6.23
C LEU A 16 7.16 4.83 6.60
N LYS A 17 7.66 3.90 7.42
CA LYS A 17 6.88 2.81 7.98
C LYS A 17 6.73 3.05 9.48
N ILE A 18 5.51 2.98 9.97
CA ILE A 18 5.19 3.03 11.39
C ILE A 18 4.63 1.67 11.76
N GLU A 19 5.38 0.94 12.58
CA GLU A 19 4.96 -0.34 13.13
C GLU A 19 4.31 -0.13 14.50
N ALA A 20 3.16 -0.75 14.69
CA ALA A 20 2.48 -0.76 15.97
C ALA A 20 3.03 -1.89 16.85
N ILE A 21 3.35 -1.57 18.11
CA ILE A 21 3.83 -2.55 19.11
C ILE A 21 2.85 -3.73 19.27
N ALA A 22 1.56 -3.47 19.09
CA ALA A 22 0.50 -4.49 19.08
C ALA A 22 -0.41 -4.31 17.85
N ARG A 23 -1.09 -5.39 17.43
CA ARG A 23 -2.09 -5.34 16.35
C ARG A 23 -3.17 -4.31 16.67
N MET A 24 -3.41 -3.37 15.76
CA MET A 24 -4.56 -2.45 15.83
C MET A 24 -5.86 -3.24 15.75
N LYS A 25 -6.88 -2.81 16.52
CA LYS A 25 -8.19 -3.46 16.46
C LYS A 25 -8.82 -3.18 15.09
N ALA A 26 -9.68 -4.09 14.63
CA ALA A 26 -10.39 -3.92 13.35
C ALA A 26 -11.15 -2.59 13.27
N ARG A 27 -11.72 -2.12 14.39
CA ARG A 27 -12.39 -0.81 14.48
C ARG A 27 -11.43 0.36 14.22
N ASP A 28 -10.20 0.29 14.73
CA ASP A 28 -9.23 1.38 14.62
C ASP A 28 -8.75 1.50 13.17
N VAL A 29 -8.48 0.36 12.53
CA VAL A 29 -8.18 0.28 11.09
C VAL A 29 -9.35 0.81 10.25
N LYS A 30 -10.60 0.44 10.60
CA LYS A 30 -11.80 0.91 9.91
C LYS A 30 -11.99 2.43 10.04
N ASP A 31 -11.75 2.99 11.23
CA ASP A 31 -11.88 4.43 11.47
C ASP A 31 -10.85 5.21 10.65
N ILE A 32 -9.59 4.73 10.63
CA ILE A 32 -8.54 5.31 9.78
C ILE A 32 -8.95 5.23 8.31
N LYS A 33 -9.30 4.03 7.79
CA LYS A 33 -9.74 3.86 6.39
C LYS A 33 -10.96 4.72 6.05
N THR A 34 -11.92 4.85 6.95
CA THR A 34 -13.12 5.70 6.76
C THR A 34 -12.74 7.17 6.63
N SER A 35 -11.81 7.66 7.46
CA SER A 35 -11.31 9.04 7.38
C SER A 35 -10.59 9.33 6.05
N LEU A 36 -10.12 8.28 5.38
CA LEU A 36 -9.37 8.33 4.11
C LEU A 36 -10.20 7.97 2.90
N LYS A 37 -11.48 7.63 3.06
CA LYS A 37 -12.36 7.16 1.99
C LYS A 37 -12.37 8.09 0.76
N LYS A 38 -12.26 9.41 0.99
CA LYS A 38 -12.20 10.42 -0.08
C LYS A 38 -10.95 10.34 -0.98
N TYR A 39 -9.92 9.61 -0.56
CA TYR A 39 -8.66 9.40 -1.28
C TYR A 39 -8.52 7.97 -1.82
N SER A 40 -9.51 7.11 -1.56
CA SER A 40 -9.52 5.75 -2.07
C SER A 40 -9.87 5.79 -3.56
N THR A 41 -8.91 5.36 -4.39
CA THR A 41 -9.04 5.33 -5.85
C THR A 41 -9.69 4.05 -6.37
N ASN A 42 -9.81 3.00 -5.53
CA ASN A 42 -10.40 1.74 -5.93
C ASN A 42 -11.04 1.01 -4.74
N ASN A 43 -12.25 0.46 -4.92
CA ASN A 43 -12.92 -0.39 -3.94
C ASN A 43 -12.43 -1.85 -4.03
N ALA A 44 -11.13 -2.05 -4.29
CA ALA A 44 -10.57 -3.37 -4.51
C ALA A 44 -10.51 -4.18 -3.18
N PRO A 45 -10.58 -5.53 -3.25
CA PRO A 45 -10.59 -6.40 -2.06
C PRO A 45 -9.24 -6.48 -1.33
N TYR A 46 -8.15 -6.04 -1.94
CA TYR A 46 -6.79 -6.11 -1.42
C TYR A 46 -6.35 -4.79 -0.75
N PRO A 47 -5.24 -4.75 0.01
CA PRO A 47 -4.74 -3.53 0.63
C PRO A 47 -4.64 -2.36 -0.35
N CYS A 48 -5.67 -1.51 -0.33
CA CYS A 48 -5.78 -0.37 -1.22
C CYS A 48 -4.88 0.74 -0.70
N TRP A 49 -3.82 1.03 -1.43
CA TRP A 49 -3.10 2.29 -1.30
C TRP A 49 -4.08 3.44 -1.53
N VAL A 50 -4.06 4.43 -0.64
CA VAL A 50 -4.76 5.70 -0.84
C VAL A 50 -3.76 6.75 -1.32
N SER A 51 -4.16 7.53 -2.32
CA SER A 51 -3.30 8.58 -2.89
C SER A 51 -3.77 9.94 -2.41
N ILE A 52 -2.94 10.63 -1.64
CA ILE A 52 -3.21 11.98 -1.12
C ILE A 52 -2.41 12.99 -1.95
N PRO A 53 -3.05 13.94 -2.63
CA PRO A 53 -2.33 14.93 -3.43
C PRO A 53 -1.46 15.83 -2.56
N TYR A 54 -0.25 16.15 -3.04
CA TYR A 54 0.55 17.22 -2.46
C TYR A 54 -0.08 18.58 -2.74
N PRO A 55 0.03 19.56 -1.83
CA PRO A 55 -0.35 20.94 -2.13
C PRO A 55 0.46 21.47 -3.32
N ASP A 56 -0.19 22.18 -4.23
CA ASP A 56 0.44 22.90 -5.34
C ASP A 56 1.32 22.02 -6.26
N SER A 57 1.04 20.72 -6.35
CA SER A 57 1.80 19.76 -7.18
C SER A 57 0.93 18.60 -7.63
N ASP A 58 1.25 18.02 -8.79
CA ASP A 58 0.62 16.79 -9.29
C ASP A 58 1.12 15.52 -8.59
N LYS A 59 2.10 15.67 -7.70
CA LYS A 59 2.67 14.56 -6.93
C LYS A 59 1.70 14.04 -5.87
N LYS A 60 1.82 12.76 -5.52
CA LYS A 60 0.92 12.10 -4.56
C LYS A 60 1.70 11.38 -3.46
N LEU A 61 1.24 11.54 -2.22
CA LEU A 61 1.65 10.73 -1.08
C LEU A 61 0.78 9.47 -1.08
N GLU A 62 1.40 8.31 -1.19
CA GLU A 62 0.70 7.04 -1.05
C GLU A 62 0.72 6.58 0.41
N MET A 63 -0.41 6.09 0.90
CA MET A 63 -0.52 5.51 2.24
C MET A 63 -1.25 4.18 2.22
N LEU A 64 -0.70 3.21 2.93
CA LEU A 64 -1.29 1.91 3.20
C LEU A 64 -1.48 1.73 4.71
N VAL A 65 -2.63 1.14 5.08
CA VAL A 65 -3.01 0.89 6.48
C VAL A 65 -3.37 -0.58 6.64
N GLU A 66 -2.52 -1.29 7.38
CA GLU A 66 -2.70 -2.69 7.79
C GLU A 66 -2.81 -2.79 9.31
N LYS A 67 -3.13 -3.99 9.84
CA LYS A 67 -3.30 -4.18 11.30
C LYS A 67 -2.05 -3.86 12.11
N ARG A 68 -0.84 -4.05 11.57
CA ARG A 68 0.43 -3.79 12.28
C ARG A 68 1.23 -2.63 11.72
N ILE A 69 0.98 -2.23 10.49
CA ILE A 69 1.84 -1.28 9.76
C ILE A 69 0.98 -0.17 9.17
N ILE A 70 1.45 1.07 9.33
CA ILE A 70 1.05 2.20 8.49
C ILE A 70 2.27 2.56 7.64
N TRP A 71 2.12 2.44 6.33
CA TRP A 71 3.20 2.68 5.38
C TRP A 71 2.87 3.88 4.51
N PHE A 72 3.75 4.87 4.54
CA PHE A 72 3.75 6.03 3.66
C PHE A 72 4.87 5.90 2.64
N LYS A 73 4.56 6.24 1.40
CA LYS A 73 5.55 6.42 0.34
C LYS A 73 5.37 7.83 -0.20
N GLY A 74 6.48 8.57 -0.24
CA GLY A 74 6.48 9.98 -0.56
C GLY A 74 6.17 10.25 -2.03
N PRO A 75 6.38 11.50 -2.48
CA PRO A 75 5.69 11.99 -3.64
C PRO A 75 6.07 11.20 -4.91
N TYR A 76 5.14 10.39 -5.40
CA TYR A 76 5.25 9.75 -6.70
C TYR A 76 4.99 10.78 -7.80
N TYR A 77 5.79 10.73 -8.86
CA TYR A 77 5.47 11.38 -10.11
C TYR A 77 4.27 10.65 -10.73
N VAL A 78 3.22 11.40 -11.06
CA VAL A 78 2.13 10.89 -11.90
C VAL A 78 2.43 11.46 -13.27
N GLU A 79 2.78 10.59 -14.21
CA GLU A 79 2.85 10.97 -15.60
C GLU A 79 1.44 11.40 -16.00
N ILE A 80 1.28 12.70 -16.21
CA ILE A 80 0.06 13.23 -16.80
C ILE A 80 0.08 12.66 -18.22
N GLU A 81 -0.90 11.82 -18.57
CA GLU A 81 -1.18 11.49 -19.97
C GLU A 81 -1.53 12.81 -20.67
N VAL A 82 -0.51 13.53 -21.11
CA VAL A 82 -0.66 14.61 -22.07
C VAL A 82 -1.05 13.88 -23.35
N GLU A 83 -2.31 14.00 -23.74
CA GLU A 83 -2.74 13.74 -25.12
C GLU A 83 -2.06 14.81 -26.00
N ASP A 84 -0.74 14.71 -26.13
CA ASP A 84 0.07 15.52 -27.02
C ASP A 84 0.36 14.64 -28.22
N SER A 85 -0.47 14.78 -29.24
CA SER A 85 -0.18 14.29 -30.57
C SER A 85 1.07 15.02 -31.06
N SER A 86 2.25 14.44 -30.89
CA SER A 86 3.46 14.78 -31.64
C SER A 86 4.42 13.59 -31.61
N ASP A 87 4.27 12.77 -32.65
CA ASP A 87 5.36 12.11 -33.40
C ASP A 87 6.75 12.71 -33.13
N GLU A 88 7.69 11.89 -32.65
CA GLU A 88 8.89 11.45 -33.40
C GLU A 88 9.90 10.72 -32.48
N ASP A 89 10.34 9.56 -32.98
CA ASP A 89 11.47 8.67 -32.63
C ASP A 89 12.57 9.20 -31.69
N ASP A 90 13.04 8.33 -30.77
CA ASP A 90 14.48 8.03 -30.68
C ASP A 90 14.75 6.69 -29.98
N GLU A 91 15.86 6.08 -30.40
CA GLU A 91 16.14 4.65 -30.49
C GLU A 91 16.62 3.97 -29.19
N ASN A 92 16.29 2.67 -29.15
CA ASN A 92 16.96 1.55 -28.47
C ASN A 92 18.40 1.78 -27.94
N ASP A 93 18.65 1.39 -26.69
CA ASP A 93 19.92 0.74 -26.34
C ASP A 93 19.70 -0.31 -25.23
N GLU A 94 19.71 -1.57 -25.66
CA GLU A 94 19.86 -2.76 -24.81
C GLU A 94 21.32 -2.86 -24.39
N GLU A 95 21.60 -2.98 -23.09
CA GLU A 95 22.83 -3.67 -22.65
C GLU A 95 22.50 -4.53 -21.43
N GLU A 96 22.43 -5.83 -21.70
CA GLU A 96 22.57 -6.96 -20.77
C GLU A 96 23.90 -6.85 -20.00
N SER A 97 23.95 -7.34 -18.76
CA SER A 97 24.81 -8.50 -18.40
C SER A 97 25.03 -8.67 -16.89
N ASP A 98 25.02 -9.96 -16.55
CA ASP A 98 25.88 -10.71 -15.61
C ASP A 98 25.50 -10.77 -14.11
N GLU A 99 24.83 -11.90 -13.81
CA GLU A 99 25.20 -12.93 -12.84
C GLU A 99 26.39 -12.60 -11.92
N ASP A 100 26.18 -12.64 -10.59
CA ASP A 100 27.02 -13.51 -9.75
C ASP A 100 26.45 -13.82 -8.36
N ASP A 101 26.71 -15.09 -8.00
CA ASP A 101 26.96 -15.70 -6.70
C ASP A 101 25.88 -15.84 -5.60
N GLU A 102 25.47 -17.10 -5.48
CA GLU A 102 25.31 -17.95 -4.30
C GLU A 102 25.75 -17.35 -2.94
N ASP A 103 24.86 -17.43 -1.94
CA ASP A 103 25.28 -17.82 -0.59
C ASP A 103 24.17 -18.64 0.09
N GLU A 104 24.48 -19.90 0.34
CA GLU A 104 23.72 -20.81 1.20
C GLU A 104 23.76 -20.29 2.64
N SER A 105 22.61 -19.91 3.20
CA SER A 105 22.48 -19.75 4.65
C SER A 105 21.58 -20.84 5.22
N ASP A 106 22.25 -21.83 5.81
CA ASP A 106 21.69 -22.85 6.67
C ASP A 106 20.81 -22.27 7.80
N HIS A 107 19.67 -22.93 8.00
CA HIS A 107 19.14 -23.42 9.27
C HIS A 107 18.99 -22.44 10.46
N TYR A 108 17.73 -22.15 10.82
CA TYR A 108 17.25 -22.30 12.20
C TYR A 108 15.81 -22.84 12.19
N GLU A 109 15.60 -23.96 12.88
CA GLU A 109 14.30 -24.37 13.44
C GLU A 109 13.91 -23.36 14.52
N ASP A 110 12.67 -22.86 14.52
CA ASP A 110 12.03 -22.46 15.77
C ASP A 110 10.50 -22.39 15.63
N GLU A 111 9.87 -23.32 16.36
CA GLU A 111 8.57 -23.28 17.05
C GLU A 111 7.31 -22.98 16.23
N GLU A 112 6.50 -24.03 16.03
CA GLU A 112 5.07 -23.92 15.77
C GLU A 112 4.38 -23.26 16.97
N ASP A 113 4.17 -21.94 16.90
CA ASP A 113 3.14 -21.27 17.69
C ASP A 113 1.77 -21.63 17.08
N ASP A 114 1.18 -22.67 17.66
CA ASP A 114 -0.23 -23.05 17.58
C ASP A 114 -1.10 -21.94 18.19
N ASP A 115 -1.28 -20.84 17.46
CA ASP A 115 -2.38 -19.91 17.69
C ASP A 115 -3.60 -20.40 16.87
N GLU A 116 -4.32 -21.40 17.39
CA GLU A 116 -5.74 -21.62 17.07
C GLU A 116 -6.56 -20.39 17.52
N ASP A 117 -6.43 -19.28 16.79
CA ASP A 117 -7.45 -18.22 16.78
C ASP A 117 -8.63 -18.73 15.94
N GLN A 118 -9.41 -19.64 16.53
CA GLN A 118 -10.79 -19.88 16.14
C GLN A 118 -11.55 -18.55 16.19
N GLU A 119 -11.78 -17.92 15.03
CA GLU A 119 -12.99 -17.17 14.68
C GLU A 119 -12.87 -16.63 13.25
N GLU A 120 -12.75 -17.53 12.27
CA GLU A 120 -13.06 -17.22 10.87
C GLU A 120 -14.58 -17.34 10.63
N ASP A 121 -15.19 -16.17 10.41
CA ASP A 121 -16.06 -15.94 9.25
C ASP A 121 -17.50 -16.49 9.24
N GLU A 122 -18.24 -16.39 10.37
CA GLU A 122 -19.71 -16.47 10.28
C GLU A 122 -20.36 -15.27 9.55
N TYR A 123 -19.61 -14.20 9.26
CA TYR A 123 -20.16 -13.01 8.59
C TYR A 123 -20.01 -12.96 7.06
N GLU A 124 -19.28 -13.88 6.41
CA GLU A 124 -19.25 -13.98 4.93
C GLU A 124 -20.23 -15.01 4.35
N MET A 125 -20.66 -16.03 5.12
CA MET A 125 -21.68 -16.98 4.64
C MET A 125 -23.09 -16.37 4.48
N LEU A 126 -23.36 -15.21 5.10
CA LEU A 126 -24.66 -14.55 4.98
C LEU A 126 -24.84 -13.79 3.65
N GLN A 127 -23.76 -13.51 2.90
CA GLN A 127 -23.88 -12.84 1.59
C GLN A 127 -24.11 -13.81 0.43
N LEU A 128 -23.66 -15.07 0.55
CA LEU A 128 -23.80 -16.07 -0.52
C LEU A 128 -25.21 -16.67 -0.63
N ASN A 129 -26.04 -16.58 0.41
CA ASN A 129 -27.42 -17.05 0.38
C ASN A 129 -28.44 -16.00 -0.11
N ALA A 130 -28.02 -14.74 -0.28
CA ALA A 130 -28.87 -13.68 -0.82
C ALA A 130 -28.88 -13.64 -2.37
N LEU A 131 -28.05 -14.45 -3.04
CA LEU A 131 -27.90 -14.51 -4.49
C LEU A 131 -28.47 -15.77 -5.14
N LYS A 132 -29.20 -16.60 -4.39
CA LYS A 132 -30.05 -17.67 -4.96
C LYS A 132 -31.54 -17.31 -4.79
N LEU A 133 -31.99 -16.40 -5.65
CA LEU A 133 -33.40 -16.21 -6.02
C LEU A 133 -33.55 -16.52 -7.51
#